data_AF-A0A813S6J5-F1
#
_entry.id   AF-A0A813S6J5-F1
#
_cell.length_a   1.000
_cell.length_b   1.000
_cell.length_c   1.000
_cell.angle_alpha   90.00
_cell.angle_beta   90.00
_cell.angle_gamma   90.00
#
_symmetry.space_group_name_H-M   'P 1'
#
loop_
_entity.id
_entity.type
_entity.pdbx_description
1 polymer ?
#
loop_
_entity_poly.entity_id
_entity_poly.type
_entity_poly.pdbx_seq_one_letter_code
_entity_poly.pdbx_strand_id
1 'polypeptide(L)'
;MTTFRLATLNVHSFADHLAYRDNMNRLINILKPYNFDLIAVQETLNDDNWSKFCNLLGLNHFIYGPCEEHIFGNGIASRYPIKTYSNQRTSYSYLGGRRSLLECCLDSNHPFVKDRIFAVTHLDHLNEHDRLKQIKEFDPWNKNIDIFMGDMNSLTQDDYSNNYFEKNIFELRKKSNWEKPYFDVTQLITNQWLYKDAFKQINPNLKDKQLATCRYGTRIDYIYLHPRIYDSWILKDCSIIDTQNATDHNAVFAIFEQKQNL
;
A
#
# COMPACT_ATOMS: atom_id res chain seq x y z
N MET A 1 -25.43 4.50 6.68
CA MET A 1 -24.27 4.17 7.56
C MET A 1 -23.08 4.97 7.07
N THR A 2 -22.29 5.52 7.98
CA THR A 2 -21.05 6.23 7.64
C THR A 2 -20.02 5.24 7.10
N THR A 3 -19.48 5.49 5.91
CA THR A 3 -18.52 4.60 5.22
C THR A 3 -17.23 5.34 4.91
N PHE A 4 -16.10 4.63 4.91
CA PHE A 4 -14.83 5.16 4.43
C PHE A 4 -14.18 4.16 3.49
N ARG A 5 -13.74 4.63 2.32
CA ARG A 5 -13.18 3.84 1.23
C ARG A 5 -11.74 4.26 1.01
N LEU A 6 -10.81 3.32 1.10
CA LEU A 6 -9.40 3.62 0.82
C LEU A 6 -8.74 2.55 -0.02
N ALA A 7 -7.70 2.96 -0.76
CA ALA A 7 -6.89 2.04 -1.55
C ALA A 7 -5.40 2.36 -1.48
N THR A 8 -4.57 1.37 -1.80
CA THR A 8 -3.15 1.57 -2.10
C THR A 8 -2.78 0.98 -3.46
N LEU A 9 -1.88 1.64 -4.19
CA LEU A 9 -1.42 1.20 -5.51
C LEU A 9 -0.01 1.71 -5.84
N ASN A 10 0.88 0.82 -6.26
CA ASN A 10 2.09 1.23 -6.99
C ASN A 10 1.72 1.63 -8.44
N VAL A 11 1.88 2.92 -8.77
CA VAL A 11 1.42 3.49 -10.04
C VAL A 11 2.47 3.40 -11.16
N HIS A 12 3.66 2.90 -10.86
CA HIS A 12 4.78 2.77 -11.79
C HIS A 12 5.01 4.03 -12.64
N SER A 13 5.11 5.18 -11.97
CA SER A 13 5.34 6.50 -12.60
C SER A 13 4.26 6.92 -13.62
N PHE A 14 3.05 6.38 -13.50
CA PHE A 14 1.99 6.53 -14.49
C PHE A 14 2.37 6.07 -15.91
N ALA A 15 3.27 5.09 -15.98
CA ALA A 15 3.71 4.45 -17.21
C ALA A 15 3.41 2.95 -17.16
N ASP A 16 2.99 2.35 -18.27
CA ASP A 16 2.86 0.89 -18.31
C ASP A 16 4.23 0.19 -18.32
N HIS A 17 4.32 -0.94 -17.64
CA HIS A 17 5.57 -1.68 -17.45
C HIS A 17 6.13 -2.32 -18.74
N LEU A 18 5.31 -2.42 -19.82
CA LEU A 18 5.69 -3.08 -21.07
C LEU A 18 6.33 -2.12 -22.06
N ALA A 19 5.79 -0.92 -22.20
CA ALA A 19 6.16 0.02 -23.25
C ALA A 19 6.37 1.46 -22.73
N TYR A 20 6.31 1.68 -21.41
CA TYR A 20 6.43 2.98 -20.76
C TYR A 20 5.46 4.03 -21.32
N ARG A 21 4.28 3.57 -21.77
CA ARG A 21 3.24 4.46 -22.28
C ARG A 21 2.42 5.00 -21.13
N ASP A 22 1.97 6.25 -21.26
CA ASP A 22 1.01 6.87 -20.33
C ASP A 22 -0.13 5.90 -20.01
N ASN A 23 -0.37 5.66 -18.72
CA ASN A 23 -1.40 4.74 -18.24
C ASN A 23 -2.54 5.45 -17.51
N MET A 24 -2.47 6.77 -17.36
CA MET A 24 -3.33 7.54 -16.47
C MET A 24 -4.82 7.35 -16.80
N ASN A 25 -5.22 7.50 -18.07
CA ASN A 25 -6.62 7.32 -18.46
C ASN A 25 -7.13 5.89 -18.19
N ARG A 26 -6.28 4.87 -18.36
CA ARG A 26 -6.65 3.47 -18.05
C ARG A 26 -6.87 3.30 -16.56
N LEU A 27 -5.94 3.79 -15.74
CA LEU A 27 -6.06 3.75 -14.28
C LEU A 27 -7.32 4.49 -13.80
N ILE A 28 -7.60 5.69 -14.32
CA ILE A 28 -8.80 6.45 -13.95
C ILE A 28 -10.07 5.69 -14.29
N ASN A 29 -10.16 5.09 -15.49
CA ASN A 29 -11.34 4.32 -15.88
C ASN A 29 -11.60 3.11 -14.97
N ILE A 30 -10.53 2.48 -14.47
CA ILE A 30 -10.60 1.33 -13.55
C ILE A 30 -10.95 1.76 -12.14
N LEU A 31 -10.31 2.83 -11.64
CA LEU A 31 -10.34 3.20 -10.22
C LEU A 31 -11.52 4.10 -9.86
N LYS A 32 -11.97 4.96 -10.77
CA LYS A 32 -13.04 5.93 -10.51
C LYS A 32 -14.36 5.31 -10.01
N PRO A 33 -14.81 4.13 -10.50
CA PRO A 33 -16.01 3.47 -9.98
C PRO A 33 -15.96 3.12 -8.49
N TYR A 34 -14.76 2.94 -7.91
CA TYR A 34 -14.61 2.58 -6.50
C TYR A 34 -14.79 3.77 -5.55
N ASN A 35 -14.85 5.00 -6.06
CA ASN A 35 -15.25 6.21 -5.33
C ASN A 35 -14.51 6.40 -3.99
N PHE A 36 -13.17 6.36 -4.04
CA PHE A 36 -12.32 6.46 -2.85
C PHE A 36 -12.54 7.74 -2.06
N ASP A 37 -12.34 7.65 -0.74
CA ASP A 37 -12.20 8.78 0.17
C ASP A 37 -10.71 9.12 0.41
N LEU A 38 -9.82 8.13 0.24
CA LEU A 38 -8.37 8.27 0.28
C LEU A 38 -7.68 7.24 -0.65
N ILE A 39 -6.62 7.64 -1.33
CA ILE A 39 -5.70 6.71 -2.00
C ILE A 39 -4.26 7.02 -1.60
N ALA A 40 -3.50 5.96 -1.36
CA ALA A 40 -2.06 6.00 -1.17
C ALA A 40 -1.37 5.40 -2.40
N VAL A 41 -0.31 6.03 -2.90
CA VAL A 41 0.41 5.53 -4.08
C VAL A 41 1.91 5.46 -3.85
N GLN A 42 2.56 4.51 -4.53
CA GLN A 42 4.01 4.33 -4.58
C GLN A 42 4.52 4.55 -6.02
N GLU A 43 5.81 4.82 -6.17
CA GLU A 43 6.46 5.14 -7.46
C GLU A 43 5.79 6.30 -8.21
N THR A 44 5.37 7.34 -7.49
CA THR A 44 4.91 8.57 -8.12
C THR A 44 6.03 9.62 -8.14
N LEU A 45 5.91 10.61 -9.02
CA LEU A 45 6.84 11.73 -9.15
C LEU A 45 6.20 13.02 -8.63
N ASN A 46 7.03 13.99 -8.25
CA ASN A 46 6.56 15.34 -7.96
C ASN A 46 6.33 16.12 -9.26
N ASP A 47 5.33 15.71 -10.03
CA ASP A 47 4.99 16.29 -11.32
C ASP A 47 3.48 16.54 -11.45
N ASP A 48 3.08 17.09 -12.59
CA ASP A 48 1.69 17.37 -12.88
C ASP A 48 0.84 16.10 -13.01
N ASN A 49 1.45 14.92 -13.27
CA ASN A 49 0.70 13.67 -13.39
C ASN A 49 0.09 13.28 -12.05
N TRP A 50 0.80 13.45 -10.94
CA TRP A 50 0.25 13.17 -9.61
C TRP A 50 -0.99 14.04 -9.34
N SER A 51 -0.87 15.36 -9.51
CA SER A 51 -1.99 16.28 -9.27
C SER A 51 -3.18 16.02 -10.21
N LYS A 52 -2.90 15.74 -11.49
CA LYS A 52 -3.93 15.42 -12.49
C LYS A 52 -4.65 14.13 -12.17
N PHE A 53 -3.92 13.08 -11.77
CA PHE A 53 -4.50 11.81 -11.33
C PHE A 53 -5.43 12.01 -10.14
N CYS A 54 -4.99 12.76 -9.13
CA CYS A 54 -5.79 13.11 -7.95
C CYS A 54 -7.10 13.81 -8.32
N ASN A 55 -7.02 14.85 -9.14
CA ASN A 55 -8.17 15.64 -9.60
C ASN A 55 -9.16 14.79 -10.41
N LEU A 56 -8.68 13.89 -11.28
CA LEU A 56 -9.53 13.01 -12.08
C LEU A 56 -10.30 11.97 -11.24
N LEU A 57 -9.74 11.58 -10.09
CA LEU A 57 -10.42 10.75 -9.07
C LEU A 57 -11.31 11.57 -8.12
N GLY A 58 -11.27 12.91 -8.16
CA GLY A 58 -11.99 13.78 -7.25
C GLY A 58 -11.37 13.88 -5.84
N LEU A 59 -10.07 13.61 -5.72
CA LEU A 59 -9.31 13.66 -4.47
C LEU A 59 -8.43 14.91 -4.45
N ASN A 60 -9.04 16.07 -4.20
CA ASN A 60 -8.40 17.37 -4.44
C ASN A 60 -7.39 17.79 -3.36
N HIS A 61 -7.20 16.99 -2.31
CA HIS A 61 -6.24 17.26 -1.24
C HIS A 61 -5.16 16.20 -1.27
N PHE A 62 -3.98 16.54 -1.76
CA PHE A 62 -2.90 15.58 -1.94
C PHE A 62 -1.55 16.13 -1.46
N ILE A 63 -0.69 15.20 -1.07
CA ILE A 63 0.69 15.43 -0.66
C ILE A 63 1.59 14.43 -1.38
N TYR A 64 2.87 14.80 -1.44
CA TYR A 64 3.92 13.99 -2.03
C TYR A 64 5.12 13.92 -1.07
N GLY A 65 5.67 12.72 -0.91
CA GLY A 65 6.77 12.40 -0.01
C GLY A 65 7.94 11.78 -0.78
N PRO A 66 8.96 12.56 -1.18
CA PRO A 66 10.08 12.05 -1.95
C PRO A 66 10.98 11.12 -1.13
N CYS A 67 11.43 10.02 -1.73
CA CYS A 67 12.47 9.17 -1.18
C CYS A 67 13.85 9.86 -1.21
N GLU A 68 14.11 10.66 -2.25
CA GLU A 68 15.32 11.46 -2.46
C GLU A 68 15.01 12.66 -3.37
N GLU A 69 15.94 13.61 -3.50
CA GLU A 69 15.77 14.78 -4.35
C GLU A 69 15.66 14.37 -5.83
N HIS A 70 14.53 14.72 -6.48
CA HIS A 70 14.20 14.43 -7.89
C HIS A 70 13.92 12.95 -8.24
N ILE A 71 13.65 12.09 -7.26
CA ILE A 71 13.40 10.65 -7.48
C ILE A 71 11.95 10.31 -7.09
N PHE A 72 11.49 9.11 -7.47
CA PHE A 72 10.24 8.51 -7.02
C PHE A 72 9.96 8.73 -5.52
N GLY A 73 8.69 8.84 -5.21
CA GLY A 73 8.21 8.98 -3.84
C GLY A 73 6.86 8.30 -3.65
N ASN A 74 6.30 8.58 -2.48
CA ASN A 74 4.94 8.17 -2.14
C ASN A 74 3.99 9.36 -2.28
N GLY A 75 2.72 9.07 -2.57
CA GLY A 75 1.65 10.07 -2.61
C GLY A 75 0.50 9.65 -1.71
N ILE A 76 -0.16 10.62 -1.08
CA ILE A 76 -1.48 10.42 -0.45
C ILE A 76 -2.41 11.48 -1.00
N ALA A 77 -3.58 11.07 -1.50
CA ALA A 77 -4.65 11.95 -1.92
C ALA A 77 -5.95 11.61 -1.19
N SER A 78 -6.70 12.63 -0.81
CA SER A 78 -7.94 12.50 -0.05
C SER A 78 -9.02 13.44 -0.54
N ARG A 79 -10.26 13.03 -0.30
CA ARG A 79 -11.45 13.88 -0.38
C ARG A 79 -11.48 14.94 0.71
N TYR A 80 -10.79 14.71 1.83
CA TYR A 80 -10.76 15.61 2.97
C TYR A 80 -9.43 16.39 3.03
N PRO A 81 -9.44 17.65 3.50
CA PRO A 81 -8.22 18.44 3.65
C PRO A 81 -7.16 17.72 4.50
N ILE A 82 -5.89 17.92 4.15
CA ILE A 82 -4.76 17.38 4.91
C ILE A 82 -4.43 18.39 6.02
N LYS A 83 -4.50 17.95 7.27
CA LYS A 83 -4.23 18.79 8.45
C LYS A 83 -2.74 18.95 8.70
N THR A 84 -2.05 17.82 8.72
CA THR A 84 -0.61 17.70 8.99
C THR A 84 -0.07 16.52 8.20
N TYR A 85 1.19 16.62 7.79
CA TYR A 85 1.89 15.51 7.16
C TYR A 85 3.38 15.52 7.52
N SER A 86 4.03 14.38 7.41
CA SER A 86 5.47 14.20 7.57
C SER A 86 6.01 13.22 6.54
N ASN A 87 7.28 13.36 6.17
CA ASN A 87 7.97 12.43 5.28
C ASN A 87 9.30 12.04 5.93
N GLN A 88 9.36 10.85 6.53
CA GLN A 88 10.61 10.30 7.06
C GLN A 88 11.32 9.54 5.95
N ARG A 89 12.55 9.94 5.63
CA ARG A 89 13.44 9.17 4.75
C ARG A 89 14.33 8.25 5.57
N THR A 90 14.76 7.15 4.97
CA THR A 90 15.74 6.26 5.61
C THR A 90 17.10 6.95 5.70
N SER A 91 17.76 6.75 6.84
CA SER A 91 19.09 7.27 7.15
C SER A 91 20.14 6.83 6.11
N TYR A 92 20.00 5.61 5.61
CA TYR A 92 20.87 5.02 4.60
C TYR A 92 20.15 4.78 3.27
N SER A 93 20.89 4.88 2.16
CA SER A 93 20.44 4.42 0.85
C SER A 93 21.08 3.07 0.57
N TYR A 94 20.27 2.03 0.40
CA TYR A 94 20.75 0.69 0.02
C TYR A 94 20.87 0.59 -1.50
N LEU A 95 21.21 -0.60 -2.02
CA LEU A 95 21.34 -0.82 -3.46
C LEU A 95 20.04 -0.53 -4.21
N GLY A 96 18.88 -0.85 -3.63
CA GLY A 96 17.58 -0.55 -4.22
C GLY A 96 17.15 0.91 -4.05
N GLY A 97 18.01 1.77 -3.48
CA GLY A 97 17.79 3.18 -3.25
C GLY A 97 17.37 3.53 -1.82
N ARG A 98 17.19 4.83 -1.58
CA ARG A 98 16.60 5.37 -0.35
C ARG A 98 15.09 5.18 -0.37
N ARG A 99 14.48 4.95 0.80
CA ARG A 99 13.02 4.82 0.96
C ARG A 99 12.47 5.91 1.86
N SER A 100 11.15 6.10 1.85
CA SER A 100 10.47 6.99 2.79
C SER A 100 9.14 6.42 3.30
N LEU A 101 8.71 6.95 4.45
CA LEU A 101 7.38 6.82 5.02
C LEU A 101 6.71 8.19 4.96
N LEU A 102 5.62 8.29 4.20
CA LEU A 102 4.78 9.48 4.14
C LEU A 102 3.56 9.28 5.03
N GLU A 103 3.36 10.18 5.99
CA GLU A 103 2.30 10.10 6.98
C GLU A 103 1.40 11.34 6.89
N CYS A 104 0.10 11.21 7.16
CA CYS A 104 -0.79 12.36 7.28
C CYS A 104 -1.95 12.15 8.24
N CYS A 105 -2.45 13.27 8.77
CA CYS A 105 -3.75 13.37 9.42
C CYS A 105 -4.66 14.26 8.58
N LEU A 106 -5.95 13.96 8.55
CA LEU A 106 -6.94 14.72 7.78
C LEU A 106 -7.72 15.68 8.68
N ASP A 107 -8.11 16.83 8.14
CA ASP A 107 -8.95 17.83 8.79
C ASP A 107 -10.39 17.69 8.31
N SER A 108 -11.19 16.89 9.02
CA SER A 108 -12.59 16.67 8.69
C SER A 108 -13.38 16.12 9.89
N ASN A 109 -14.67 16.42 9.90
CA ASN A 109 -15.62 15.89 10.87
C ASN A 109 -16.04 14.44 10.56
N HIS A 110 -15.53 13.84 9.49
CA HIS A 110 -15.81 12.44 9.18
C HIS A 110 -15.28 11.54 10.32
N PRO A 111 -16.13 10.73 11.00
CA PRO A 111 -15.70 9.99 12.19
C PRO A 111 -14.61 8.94 11.93
N PHE A 112 -14.37 8.56 10.65
CA PHE A 112 -13.27 7.67 10.30
C PHE A 112 -11.93 8.38 10.34
N VAL A 113 -11.87 9.66 10.00
CA VAL A 113 -10.56 10.32 9.83
C VAL A 113 -10.12 11.06 11.08
N LYS A 114 -11.08 11.35 11.97
CA LYS A 114 -10.83 12.02 13.25
C LYS A 114 -9.79 11.24 14.06
N ASP A 115 -8.73 11.93 14.44
CA ASP A 115 -7.63 11.43 15.28
C ASP A 115 -6.92 10.19 14.69
N ARG A 116 -6.89 10.06 13.36
CA ARG A 116 -6.20 8.95 12.67
C ARG A 116 -4.99 9.39 11.89
N ILE A 117 -3.96 8.54 11.94
CA ILE A 117 -2.73 8.65 11.19
C ILE A 117 -2.76 7.62 10.06
N PHE A 118 -2.71 8.12 8.82
CA PHE A 118 -2.55 7.31 7.62
C PHE A 118 -1.10 7.37 7.19
N ALA A 119 -0.54 6.24 6.76
CA ALA A 119 0.81 6.23 6.22
C ALA A 119 0.98 5.28 5.05
N VAL A 120 1.94 5.62 4.21
CA VAL A 120 2.31 4.86 3.03
C VAL A 120 3.83 4.74 2.93
N THR A 121 4.31 3.57 2.53
CA THR A 121 5.71 3.35 2.19
C THR A 121 5.87 2.46 0.97
N HIS A 122 7.10 2.41 0.46
CA HIS A 122 7.58 1.46 -0.51
C HIS A 122 8.92 0.96 0.01
N LEU A 123 9.05 -0.33 0.31
CA LEU A 123 10.30 -0.90 0.84
C LEU A 123 11.22 -1.41 -0.28
N ASP A 124 12.47 -1.71 0.06
CA ASP A 124 13.47 -2.26 -0.86
C ASP A 124 12.97 -3.48 -1.66
N HIS A 125 13.19 -3.49 -2.98
CA HIS A 125 12.75 -4.56 -3.87
C HIS A 125 13.83 -5.65 -4.10
N LEU A 126 15.03 -5.50 -3.54
CA LEU A 126 16.16 -6.39 -3.78
C LEU A 126 16.47 -7.30 -2.60
N ASN A 127 16.33 -6.81 -1.36
CA ASN A 127 16.81 -7.52 -0.18
C ASN A 127 15.91 -7.35 1.07
N GLU A 128 15.37 -8.45 1.59
CA GLU A 128 14.58 -8.48 2.84
C GLU A 128 15.31 -7.90 4.05
N HIS A 129 16.61 -8.13 4.20
CA HIS A 129 17.38 -7.60 5.34
C HIS A 129 17.38 -6.08 5.35
N ASP A 130 17.44 -5.45 4.17
CA ASP A 130 17.36 -4.01 4.06
C ASP A 130 15.93 -3.53 4.29
N ARG A 131 14.90 -4.23 3.76
CA ARG A 131 13.49 -3.96 4.10
C ARG A 131 13.25 -3.96 5.61
N LEU A 132 13.79 -4.95 6.33
CA LEU A 132 13.68 -5.05 7.79
C LEU A 132 14.30 -3.86 8.52
N LYS A 133 15.46 -3.36 8.07
CA LYS A 133 16.08 -2.16 8.66
C LYS A 133 15.22 -0.93 8.38
N GLN A 134 14.75 -0.78 7.14
CA GLN A 134 13.93 0.36 6.71
C GLN A 134 12.64 0.44 7.53
N ILE A 135 11.90 -0.67 7.64
CA ILE A 135 10.62 -0.65 8.36
C ILE A 135 10.80 -0.46 9.87
N LYS A 136 11.88 -0.99 10.46
CA LYS A 136 12.22 -0.74 11.87
C LYS A 136 12.64 0.71 12.12
N GLU A 137 13.28 1.36 11.15
CA GLU A 137 13.61 2.79 11.24
C GLU A 137 12.36 3.67 11.15
N PHE A 138 11.40 3.29 10.29
CA PHE A 138 10.12 3.98 10.17
C PHE A 138 9.23 3.82 11.41
N ASP A 139 9.32 2.66 12.07
CA ASP A 139 8.69 2.34 13.35
C ASP A 139 7.18 2.72 13.42
N PRO A 140 6.35 2.19 12.50
CA PRO A 140 4.94 2.57 12.40
C PRO A 140 4.16 2.25 13.68
N TRP A 141 4.58 1.22 14.41
CA TRP A 141 3.95 0.79 15.66
C TRP A 141 4.12 1.83 16.78
N ASN A 142 5.35 2.25 17.10
CA ASN A 142 5.56 3.22 18.17
C ASN A 142 5.03 4.61 17.80
N LYS A 143 4.93 4.91 16.50
CA LYS A 143 4.24 6.11 15.99
C LYS A 143 2.71 6.04 16.07
N ASN A 144 2.15 4.89 16.44
CA ASN A 144 0.71 4.65 16.51
C ASN A 144 0.00 4.93 15.16
N ILE A 145 0.60 4.50 14.05
CA ILE A 145 -0.01 4.65 12.73
C ILE A 145 -1.25 3.77 12.65
N ASP A 146 -2.41 4.33 12.33
CA ASP A 146 -3.68 3.60 12.30
C ASP A 146 -3.83 2.71 11.08
N ILE A 147 -3.53 3.30 9.92
CA ILE A 147 -3.68 2.68 8.60
C ILE A 147 -2.32 2.76 7.91
N PHE A 148 -1.63 1.63 7.82
CA PHE A 148 -0.31 1.52 7.23
C PHE A 148 -0.39 0.77 5.91
N MET A 149 0.03 1.40 4.82
CA MET A 149 -0.23 0.92 3.45
C MET A 149 1.04 0.88 2.60
N GLY A 150 0.96 0.14 1.51
CA GLY A 150 1.89 0.27 0.39
C GLY A 150 2.52 -1.04 -0.05
N ASP A 151 3.55 -0.90 -0.88
CA ASP A 151 4.33 -1.99 -1.42
C ASP A 151 5.45 -2.36 -0.44
N MET A 152 5.24 -3.46 0.27
CA MET A 152 6.19 -3.96 1.25
C MET A 152 7.33 -4.74 0.61
N ASN A 153 7.22 -5.09 -0.68
CA ASN A 153 8.13 -5.99 -1.39
C ASN A 153 8.44 -7.32 -0.66
N SER A 154 7.58 -7.70 0.29
CA SER A 154 7.74 -8.86 1.16
C SER A 154 6.53 -9.77 1.04
N LEU A 155 6.74 -11.07 1.20
CA LEU A 155 5.69 -12.08 1.10
C LEU A 155 5.11 -12.40 2.47
N THR A 156 3.88 -12.92 2.50
CA THR A 156 3.31 -13.60 3.67
C THR A 156 3.26 -15.10 3.38
N GLN A 157 3.84 -15.93 4.24
CA GLN A 157 3.92 -17.38 4.00
C GLN A 157 2.54 -18.02 3.79
N ASP A 158 1.58 -17.65 4.64
CA ASP A 158 0.23 -18.22 4.63
C ASP A 158 -0.62 -17.80 3.42
N ASP A 159 -0.12 -16.92 2.56
CA ASP A 159 -0.77 -16.60 1.30
C ASP A 159 -0.65 -17.75 0.29
N TYR A 160 0.31 -18.66 0.46
CA TYR A 160 0.63 -19.63 -0.58
C TYR A 160 0.40 -21.06 -0.09
N SER A 161 -0.06 -21.91 -1.01
CA SER A 161 0.03 -23.35 -0.86
C SER A 161 1.47 -23.81 -1.11
N ASN A 162 1.88 -24.91 -0.49
CA ASN A 162 3.24 -25.45 -0.65
C ASN A 162 3.60 -25.65 -2.13
N ASN A 163 2.66 -26.17 -2.93
CA ASN A 163 2.87 -26.41 -4.35
C ASN A 163 3.03 -25.11 -5.15
N TYR A 164 2.23 -24.08 -4.85
CA TYR A 164 2.36 -22.80 -5.53
C TYR A 164 3.66 -22.10 -5.14
N PHE A 165 3.98 -22.08 -3.85
CA PHE A 165 5.20 -21.50 -3.32
C PHE A 165 6.45 -22.10 -3.98
N GLU A 166 6.55 -23.43 -4.01
CA GLU A 166 7.71 -24.10 -4.59
C GLU A 166 7.85 -23.80 -6.09
N LYS A 167 6.77 -23.97 -6.86
CA LYS A 167 6.82 -23.91 -8.33
C LYS A 167 6.84 -22.49 -8.89
N ASN A 168 6.09 -21.57 -8.29
CA ASN A 168 5.83 -20.24 -8.85
C ASN A 168 6.57 -19.12 -8.11
N ILE A 169 7.16 -19.39 -6.94
CA ILE A 169 7.91 -18.38 -6.19
C ILE A 169 9.37 -18.81 -6.06
N PHE A 170 9.63 -19.90 -5.35
CA PHE A 170 10.99 -20.31 -5.03
C PHE A 170 11.80 -20.64 -6.29
N GLU A 171 11.31 -21.54 -7.14
CA GLU A 171 12.02 -21.95 -8.35
C GLU A 171 12.14 -20.83 -9.38
N LEU A 172 11.14 -19.93 -9.50
CA LEU A 172 11.24 -18.78 -10.40
C LEU A 172 12.26 -17.74 -9.92
N ARG A 173 12.27 -17.42 -8.63
CA ARG A 173 13.28 -16.52 -8.06
C ARG A 173 14.69 -17.09 -8.22
N LYS A 174 14.86 -18.38 -7.92
CA LYS A 174 16.13 -19.10 -8.11
C LYS A 174 16.61 -19.07 -9.56
N LYS A 175 15.75 -19.34 -10.54
CA LYS A 175 16.10 -19.28 -11.98
C LYS A 175 16.45 -17.87 -12.45
N SER A 176 15.83 -16.87 -11.85
CA SER A 176 16.03 -15.46 -12.21
C SER A 176 17.14 -14.78 -11.40
N ASN A 177 17.87 -15.52 -10.54
CA ASN A 177 18.85 -15.00 -9.59
C ASN A 177 18.30 -13.88 -8.68
N TRP A 178 17.01 -13.93 -8.36
CA TRP A 178 16.39 -13.10 -7.33
C TRP A 178 16.70 -13.66 -5.94
N GLU A 179 16.58 -12.82 -4.92
CA GLU A 179 16.68 -13.25 -3.52
C GLU A 179 15.75 -14.43 -3.22
N LYS A 180 16.08 -15.20 -2.19
CA LYS A 180 15.15 -16.23 -1.70
C LYS A 180 13.87 -15.55 -1.17
N PRO A 181 12.71 -16.23 -1.23
CA PRO A 181 11.51 -15.72 -0.57
C PRO A 181 11.72 -15.71 0.96
N TYR A 182 11.48 -14.55 1.57
CA TYR A 182 11.47 -14.33 3.02
C TYR A 182 10.10 -13.78 3.44
N PHE A 183 9.85 -13.79 4.75
CA PHE A 183 8.57 -13.40 5.35
C PHE A 183 8.73 -12.52 6.60
N ASP A 184 9.96 -12.09 6.89
CA ASP A 184 10.30 -11.50 8.18
C ASP A 184 9.63 -10.14 8.39
N VAL A 185 9.51 -9.33 7.33
CA VAL A 185 8.83 -8.03 7.39
C VAL A 185 7.35 -8.21 7.70
N THR A 186 6.65 -9.11 7.00
CA THR A 186 5.22 -9.33 7.23
C THR A 186 4.97 -9.93 8.61
N GLN A 187 5.81 -10.87 9.06
CA GLN A 187 5.76 -11.42 10.41
C GLN A 187 6.05 -10.38 11.50
N LEU A 188 6.99 -9.47 11.30
CA LEU A 188 7.24 -8.35 12.22
C LEU A 188 5.98 -7.51 12.38
N ILE A 189 5.37 -7.10 11.26
CA ILE A 189 4.17 -6.25 11.25
C ILE A 189 2.98 -6.95 11.94
N THR A 190 2.69 -8.21 11.60
CA THR A 190 1.47 -8.88 12.07
C THR A 190 1.63 -9.58 13.40
N ASN A 191 2.78 -10.18 13.69
CA ASN A 191 2.97 -11.04 14.87
C ASN A 191 3.60 -10.28 16.04
N GLN A 192 4.47 -9.30 15.75
CA GLN A 192 5.14 -8.53 16.81
C GLN A 192 4.46 -7.17 17.04
N TRP A 193 4.16 -6.43 15.96
CA TRP A 193 3.43 -5.17 16.03
C TRP A 193 1.92 -5.33 15.93
N LEU A 194 1.41 -6.57 15.86
CA LEU A 194 -0.02 -6.89 16.02
C LEU A 194 -0.97 -6.20 15.03
N TYR A 195 -0.45 -5.60 13.96
CA TYR A 195 -1.28 -5.05 12.89
C TYR A 195 -2.10 -6.18 12.25
N LYS A 196 -3.33 -5.85 11.84
CA LYS A 196 -4.19 -6.76 11.11
C LYS A 196 -4.06 -6.49 9.61
N ASP A 197 -3.71 -7.52 8.86
CA ASP A 197 -3.78 -7.50 7.38
C ASP A 197 -5.25 -7.44 6.96
N ALA A 198 -5.70 -6.29 6.45
CA ALA A 198 -7.09 -6.06 6.08
C ALA A 198 -7.60 -7.11 5.09
N PHE A 199 -6.78 -7.47 4.09
CA PHE A 199 -7.20 -8.43 3.07
C PHE A 199 -7.44 -9.81 3.68
N LYS A 200 -6.54 -10.29 4.56
CA LYS A 200 -6.67 -11.60 5.20
C LYS A 200 -7.73 -11.65 6.29
N GLN A 201 -8.11 -10.51 6.89
CA GLN A 201 -9.26 -10.45 7.80
C GLN A 201 -10.59 -10.76 7.07
N ILE A 202 -10.75 -10.29 5.83
CA ILE A 202 -11.95 -10.53 5.02
C ILE A 202 -11.86 -11.85 4.25
N ASN A 203 -10.66 -12.21 3.78
CA ASN A 203 -10.42 -13.35 2.90
C ASN A 203 -9.44 -14.37 3.51
N PRO A 204 -9.74 -14.98 4.68
CA PRO A 204 -8.80 -15.84 5.39
C PRO A 204 -8.41 -17.09 4.59
N ASN A 205 -9.30 -17.58 3.72
CA ASN A 205 -9.12 -18.82 2.98
C ASN A 205 -8.55 -18.64 1.56
N LEU A 206 -8.52 -17.41 1.02
CA LEU A 206 -7.93 -17.17 -0.30
C LEU A 206 -6.42 -17.33 -0.26
N LYS A 207 -5.88 -17.94 -1.32
CA LYS A 207 -4.46 -18.31 -1.49
C LYS A 207 -4.01 -18.17 -2.96
N ASP A 208 -2.70 -18.22 -3.15
CA ASP A 208 -2.02 -18.34 -4.43
C ASP A 208 -2.31 -17.15 -5.36
N LYS A 209 -2.41 -17.39 -6.68
CA LYS A 209 -2.56 -16.35 -7.71
C LYS A 209 -3.76 -15.42 -7.48
N GLN A 210 -4.78 -15.85 -6.75
CA GLN A 210 -5.95 -15.04 -6.42
C GLN A 210 -5.61 -13.84 -5.52
N LEU A 211 -4.45 -13.88 -4.86
CA LEU A 211 -3.94 -12.83 -3.98
C LEU A 211 -2.98 -11.87 -4.70
N ALA A 212 -2.66 -12.13 -5.97
CA ALA A 212 -1.56 -11.45 -6.64
C ALA A 212 -1.80 -9.94 -6.77
N THR A 213 -0.89 -9.15 -6.21
CA THR A 213 -0.86 -7.70 -6.36
C THR A 213 0.25 -7.22 -7.26
N CYS A 214 1.15 -8.09 -7.74
CA CYS A 214 2.13 -7.72 -8.73
C CYS A 214 2.24 -8.75 -9.87
N ARG A 215 2.89 -8.34 -10.97
CA ARG A 215 3.08 -9.15 -12.19
C ARG A 215 3.74 -10.52 -11.96
N TYR A 216 4.42 -10.71 -10.83
CA TYR A 216 5.07 -11.97 -10.47
C TYR A 216 4.11 -13.01 -9.88
N GLY A 217 2.80 -12.71 -9.80
CA GLY A 217 1.83 -13.64 -9.24
C GLY A 217 1.92 -13.78 -7.72
N THR A 218 2.50 -12.77 -7.06
CA THR A 218 2.65 -12.69 -5.61
C THR A 218 1.92 -11.47 -5.06
N ARG A 219 1.53 -11.54 -3.79
CA ARG A 219 1.03 -10.40 -3.01
C ARG A 219 2.18 -9.73 -2.28
N ILE A 220 2.36 -8.44 -2.53
CA ILE A 220 3.37 -7.57 -1.89
C ILE A 220 2.81 -6.20 -1.50
N ASP A 221 1.59 -5.87 -1.94
CA ASP A 221 0.89 -4.64 -1.59
C ASP A 221 -0.10 -4.95 -0.45
N TYR A 222 -0.10 -4.11 0.59
CA TYR A 222 -0.86 -4.37 1.81
C TYR A 222 -1.58 -3.14 2.35
N ILE A 223 -2.69 -3.39 3.05
CA ILE A 223 -3.31 -2.46 3.99
C ILE A 223 -3.28 -3.12 5.37
N TYR A 224 -2.49 -2.57 6.27
CA TYR A 224 -2.37 -2.99 7.66
C TYR A 224 -3.14 -2.04 8.58
N LEU A 225 -3.87 -2.61 9.53
CA LEU A 225 -4.76 -1.91 10.43
C LEU A 225 -4.29 -2.06 11.86
N HIS A 226 -4.09 -0.93 12.54
CA HIS A 226 -3.85 -0.94 13.97
C HIS A 226 -5.10 -1.51 14.69
N PRO A 227 -4.95 -2.35 15.73
CA PRO A 227 -6.09 -2.99 16.40
C PRO A 227 -7.18 -2.01 16.89
N ARG A 228 -6.80 -0.81 17.31
CA ARG A 228 -7.73 0.25 17.78
C ARG A 228 -8.75 0.70 16.73
N ILE A 229 -8.50 0.47 15.44
CA ILE A 229 -9.50 0.73 14.39
C ILE A 229 -10.81 -0.02 14.70
N TYR A 230 -10.69 -1.23 15.22
CA TYR A 230 -11.83 -2.09 15.50
C TYR A 230 -12.65 -1.67 16.72
N ASP A 231 -12.23 -0.66 17.49
CA ASP A 231 -13.01 -0.18 18.64
C ASP A 231 -14.31 0.48 18.20
N SER A 232 -14.27 1.24 17.10
CA SER A 232 -15.42 2.01 16.59
C SER A 232 -15.80 1.70 15.14
N TRP A 233 -15.01 0.89 14.43
CA TRP A 233 -15.22 0.60 13.02
C TRP A 233 -15.15 -0.89 12.72
N ILE A 234 -15.83 -1.28 11.66
CA ILE A 234 -15.81 -2.62 11.09
C ILE A 234 -15.13 -2.51 9.73
N LEU A 235 -14.13 -3.34 9.48
CA LEU A 235 -13.66 -3.60 8.13
C LEU A 235 -14.77 -4.40 7.44
N LYS A 236 -15.49 -3.77 6.52
CA LYS A 236 -16.65 -4.33 5.85
C LYS A 236 -16.27 -5.22 4.68
N ASP A 237 -15.29 -4.77 3.92
CA ASP A 237 -14.79 -5.47 2.74
C ASP A 237 -13.32 -5.10 2.50
N CYS A 238 -12.59 -6.02 1.86
CA CYS A 238 -11.25 -5.79 1.38
C CYS A 238 -11.00 -6.69 0.16
N SER A 239 -10.62 -6.08 -0.97
CA SER A 239 -10.48 -6.76 -2.26
C SER A 239 -9.27 -6.24 -3.04
N ILE A 240 -8.89 -7.00 -4.07
CA ILE A 240 -7.87 -6.60 -5.04
C ILE A 240 -8.58 -6.05 -6.28
N ILE A 241 -8.18 -4.86 -6.71
CA ILE A 241 -8.63 -4.24 -7.96
C ILE A 241 -7.63 -4.60 -9.06
N ASP A 242 -8.06 -5.44 -9.99
CA ASP A 242 -7.28 -5.75 -11.19
C ASP A 242 -7.09 -4.48 -12.05
N THR A 243 -5.85 -4.04 -12.19
CA THR A 243 -5.51 -2.85 -12.99
C THR A 243 -5.41 -3.16 -14.48
N GLN A 244 -5.70 -4.39 -14.91
CA GLN A 244 -5.72 -4.82 -16.30
C GLN A 244 -4.40 -4.49 -17.02
N ASN A 245 -3.28 -4.62 -16.31
CA ASN A 245 -1.93 -4.27 -16.75
C ASN A 245 -1.71 -2.78 -17.09
N ALA A 246 -2.57 -1.87 -16.58
CA ALA A 246 -2.30 -0.44 -16.67
C ALA A 246 -1.00 -0.09 -15.91
N THR A 247 -0.74 -0.77 -14.80
CA THR A 247 0.55 -0.85 -14.09
C THR A 247 0.87 -2.33 -13.89
N ASP A 248 2.08 -2.68 -13.48
CA ASP A 248 2.44 -4.06 -13.09
C ASP A 248 1.96 -4.47 -11.69
N HIS A 249 1.21 -3.59 -11.03
CA HIS A 249 0.56 -3.87 -9.74
C HIS A 249 -0.98 -3.83 -9.81
N ASN A 250 -1.63 -4.55 -8.90
CA ASN A 250 -3.06 -4.44 -8.63
C ASN A 250 -3.27 -3.65 -7.34
N ALA A 251 -4.33 -2.84 -7.27
CA ALA A 251 -4.58 -2.06 -6.07
C ALA A 251 -5.21 -2.93 -4.97
N VAL A 252 -4.89 -2.65 -3.71
CA VAL A 252 -5.63 -3.21 -2.56
C VAL A 252 -6.64 -2.17 -2.09
N PHE A 253 -7.90 -2.57 -1.93
CA PHE A 253 -9.01 -1.68 -1.62
C PHE A 253 -9.77 -2.16 -0.39
N ALA A 254 -10.08 -1.25 0.53
CA ALA A 254 -10.80 -1.55 1.76
C ALA A 254 -11.99 -0.61 1.96
N ILE A 255 -13.07 -1.16 2.53
CA ILE A 255 -14.28 -0.43 2.93
C ILE A 255 -14.46 -0.59 4.43
N PHE A 256 -14.68 0.52 5.12
CA PHE A 256 -14.98 0.56 6.54
C PHE A 256 -16.39 1.09 6.78
N GLU A 257 -17.07 0.51 7.77
CA GLU A 257 -18.38 0.95 8.26
C GLU A 257 -18.30 1.29 9.74
N GLN A 258 -18.91 2.41 10.13
CA GLN A 258 -18.95 2.79 11.53
C GLN A 258 -19.84 1.81 12.29
N LYS A 259 -19.36 1.32 13.45
CA LYS A 259 -20.20 0.53 14.35
C LYS A 259 -21.41 1.38 14.74
N GLN A 260 -22.61 0.83 14.57
CA GLN A 260 -23.77 1.42 15.21
C GLN A 260 -23.64 1.14 16.71
N ASN A 261 -23.77 2.18 17.53
CA ASN A 261 -23.92 1.96 18.97
C ASN A 261 -25.19 1.13 19.15
N LEU A 262 -25.05 -0.10 19.65
CA LEU A 262 -26.16 -0.87 20.20
C LEU A 262 -26.58 -0.24 21.54
#